data_AF-A0A969WQ98-F1
#
_entry.id   AF-A0A969WQ98-F1
#
_cell.length_a   1.000
_cell.length_b   1.000
_cell.length_c   1.000
_cell.angle_alpha   90.00
_cell.angle_beta   90.00
_cell.angle_gamma   90.00
#
_symmetry.space_group_name_H-M   'P 1'
#
loop_
_entity.id
_entity.type
_entity.pdbx_description
1 polymer ?
#
loop_
_entity_poly.entity_id
_entity_poly.type
_entity_poly.pdbx_seq_one_letter_code
_entity_poly.pdbx_strand_id
1 'polypeptide(L)'
;MKKTSLLITLIALYISSFAQFGGGSGTEEDPFRLYTKEHLEELSDSSYLQQNIFTGTYFKLMNNINDTITKLCYIFNGNFNGGGHSINVDPVTHYLFKIIDSEGCLDSIKFIGNSKNFISIVQSNSGIIRNCISDVKINHPTQVFEKFGICADNAYIGLIESCVNLADFSNEINPDTGEYDLSFMVGICRMNYGTIKKCTNYGDFSVKGGLVAGIVFENAGTIELCVNNGNIFTTDVIGHEYYGGIVTQTFIPSIIRNCINNGNISVSHHATFNEDNFFLLDGGILAADNGCYAIENCLNTGNIKSFFTENAVYRGGGIVGGYINSEIINCLNIGNNGGGAIIDIQANTAYPINATNNYYDKQTCLSKGINGEDVPGSAEGKLTTQLTGTSPELQAMLGDGWSYAEGRYPIPLGLENDSMALVAATPVYLHFENEDDYNHVDSVSKNFTVGLENNVSWEEAFGRVSFNDENVQLLSIGYEVLSVKLGNYSKKINIIIVDTEVSNP
;
A
#
# COMPACT_ATOMS: atom_id res chain seq x y z
N MET A 1 46.99 -28.48 -76.29
CA MET A 1 45.66 -28.65 -75.66
C MET A 1 45.86 -28.92 -74.18
N LYS A 2 45.69 -27.90 -73.34
CA LYS A 2 45.74 -27.98 -71.88
C LYS A 2 44.37 -28.42 -71.36
N LYS A 3 44.31 -29.42 -70.48
CA LYS A 3 43.15 -29.65 -69.60
C LYS A 3 43.65 -29.62 -68.17
N THR A 4 43.55 -28.44 -67.58
CA THR A 4 43.62 -28.17 -66.16
C THR A 4 42.29 -28.62 -65.55
N SER A 5 42.30 -29.61 -64.66
CA SER A 5 41.12 -29.96 -63.86
C SER A 5 41.25 -29.22 -62.53
N LEU A 6 40.38 -28.23 -62.33
CA LEU A 6 40.29 -27.37 -61.17
C LEU A 6 39.60 -28.15 -60.04
N LEU A 7 40.31 -28.38 -58.94
CA LEU A 7 39.74 -28.92 -57.70
C LEU A 7 39.12 -27.73 -56.94
N ILE A 8 37.79 -27.69 -56.84
CA ILE A 8 37.08 -26.70 -56.03
C ILE A 8 37.00 -27.26 -54.60
N THR A 9 37.83 -26.73 -53.70
CA THR A 9 37.74 -27.00 -52.26
C THR A 9 36.67 -26.07 -51.67
N LEU A 10 35.53 -26.65 -51.29
CA LEU A 10 34.47 -25.96 -50.56
C LEU A 10 34.92 -25.80 -49.10
N ILE A 11 35.41 -24.61 -48.72
CA ILE A 11 35.68 -24.28 -47.32
C ILE A 11 34.34 -23.88 -46.69
N ALA A 12 33.72 -24.81 -45.96
CA ALA A 12 32.64 -24.49 -45.04
C ALA A 12 33.23 -23.75 -43.83
N LEU A 13 33.14 -22.43 -43.83
CA LEU A 13 33.34 -21.61 -42.64
C LEU A 13 32.23 -21.95 -41.64
N TYR A 14 32.49 -22.87 -40.72
CA TYR A 14 31.75 -22.97 -39.47
C TYR A 14 32.07 -21.73 -38.64
N ILE A 15 31.35 -20.64 -38.90
CA ILE A 15 31.20 -19.58 -37.89
C ILE A 15 30.29 -20.20 -36.85
N SER A 16 30.87 -20.70 -35.76
CA SER A 16 30.12 -20.93 -34.54
C SER A 16 29.59 -19.56 -34.09
N SER A 17 28.38 -19.20 -34.54
CA SER A 17 27.64 -18.12 -33.91
C SER A 17 27.37 -18.60 -32.48
N PHE A 18 28.23 -18.18 -31.55
CA PHE A 18 27.89 -18.30 -30.13
C PHE A 18 26.54 -17.61 -29.97
N ALA A 19 25.54 -18.35 -29.52
CA ALA A 19 24.24 -17.77 -29.23
C ALA A 19 24.46 -16.70 -28.15
N GLN A 20 23.97 -15.49 -28.39
CA GLN A 20 23.98 -14.44 -27.37
C GLN A 20 23.05 -14.87 -26.22
N PHE A 21 23.49 -14.71 -24.97
CA PHE A 21 22.78 -15.24 -23.80
C PHE A 21 22.50 -16.76 -23.93
N GLY A 22 21.28 -17.20 -23.59
CA GLY A 22 20.79 -18.57 -23.78
C GLY A 22 20.15 -18.83 -25.14
N GLY A 23 20.36 -17.95 -26.13
CA GLY A 23 19.72 -18.00 -27.45
C GLY A 23 18.40 -17.22 -27.55
N GLY A 24 17.80 -17.25 -28.75
CA GLY A 24 16.73 -16.34 -29.18
C GLY A 24 17.27 -15.25 -30.11
N SER A 25 16.41 -14.60 -30.88
CA SER A 25 16.78 -13.45 -31.73
C SER A 25 16.52 -12.09 -31.08
N GLY A 26 15.91 -12.05 -29.89
CA GLY A 26 15.59 -10.81 -29.19
C GLY A 26 14.33 -10.11 -29.71
N THR A 27 13.51 -10.79 -30.53
CA THR A 27 12.21 -10.28 -30.99
C THR A 27 11.12 -10.68 -30.00
N GLU A 28 9.92 -10.12 -30.12
CA GLU A 28 8.80 -10.48 -29.25
C GLU A 28 8.43 -11.96 -29.34
N GLU A 29 8.44 -12.54 -30.55
CA GLU A 29 8.12 -13.96 -30.78
C GLU A 29 9.27 -14.91 -30.40
N ASP A 30 10.51 -14.42 -30.41
CA ASP A 30 11.69 -15.19 -30.05
C ASP A 30 12.66 -14.36 -29.17
N PRO A 31 12.29 -14.11 -27.90
CA PRO A 31 13.07 -13.28 -27.00
C PRO A 31 14.39 -13.94 -26.61
N PHE A 32 15.38 -13.14 -26.24
CA PHE A 32 16.60 -13.66 -25.64
C PHE A 32 16.30 -14.35 -24.32
N ARG A 33 16.78 -15.59 -24.18
CA ARG A 33 16.48 -16.46 -23.04
C ARG A 33 17.56 -16.38 -21.97
N LEU A 34 17.15 -16.11 -20.74
CA LEU A 34 18.04 -15.96 -19.58
C LEU A 34 17.80 -17.16 -18.65
N TYR A 35 18.85 -17.95 -18.40
CA TYR A 35 18.76 -19.21 -17.63
C TYR A 35 19.63 -19.20 -16.38
N THR A 36 20.73 -18.45 -16.41
CA THR A 36 21.76 -18.49 -15.38
C THR A 36 22.15 -17.08 -14.95
N LYS A 37 22.90 -17.00 -13.87
CA LYS A 37 23.52 -15.76 -13.40
C LYS A 37 24.40 -15.11 -14.47
N GLU A 38 25.18 -15.90 -15.20
CA GLU A 38 26.08 -15.40 -16.24
C GLU A 38 25.32 -14.67 -17.36
N HIS A 39 24.12 -15.13 -17.73
CA HIS A 39 23.30 -14.41 -18.74
C HIS A 39 22.80 -13.06 -18.21
N LEU A 40 22.51 -12.95 -16.92
CA LEU A 40 22.13 -11.67 -16.29
C LEU A 40 23.33 -10.73 -16.13
N GLU A 41 24.51 -11.27 -15.84
CA GLU A 41 25.75 -10.51 -15.81
C GLU A 41 26.12 -9.99 -17.21
N GLU A 42 25.94 -10.80 -18.26
CA GLU A 42 26.10 -10.39 -19.66
C GLU A 42 25.13 -9.24 -20.02
N LEU A 43 23.86 -9.35 -19.61
CA LEU A 43 22.85 -8.30 -19.79
C LEU A 43 23.26 -7.01 -19.07
N SER A 44 23.64 -7.14 -17.81
CA SER A 44 24.15 -6.05 -16.97
C SER A 44 25.33 -5.37 -17.65
N ASP A 45 26.40 -6.09 -17.97
CA ASP A 45 27.64 -5.51 -18.50
C ASP A 45 27.45 -4.85 -19.86
N SER A 46 26.58 -5.44 -20.70
CA SER A 46 26.16 -4.81 -21.96
C SER A 46 25.54 -3.43 -21.70
N SER A 47 24.69 -3.30 -20.68
CA SER A 47 24.00 -2.05 -20.30
C SER A 47 24.94 -0.91 -19.89
N TYR A 48 26.17 -1.21 -19.44
CA TYR A 48 27.14 -0.22 -18.99
C TYR A 48 28.03 0.32 -20.11
N LEU A 49 28.10 -0.36 -21.25
CA LEU A 49 29.09 -0.06 -22.29
C LEU A 49 28.58 0.88 -23.40
N GLN A 50 27.27 1.15 -23.50
CA GLN A 50 26.67 1.95 -24.58
C GLN A 50 25.47 2.80 -24.10
N GLN A 51 25.12 3.87 -24.83
CA GLN A 51 23.90 4.67 -24.59
C GLN A 51 22.71 4.08 -25.37
N ASN A 52 21.48 4.13 -24.82
CA ASN A 52 20.21 3.69 -25.44
C ASN A 52 20.14 2.20 -25.84
N ILE A 53 20.39 1.31 -24.88
CA ILE A 53 20.54 -0.11 -25.14
C ILE A 53 19.18 -0.83 -25.08
N PHE A 54 19.00 -1.77 -26.00
CA PHE A 54 17.90 -2.74 -26.07
C PHE A 54 16.54 -2.22 -26.53
N THR A 55 16.45 -1.01 -27.09
CA THR A 55 15.20 -0.54 -27.72
C THR A 55 14.67 -1.59 -28.70
N GLY A 56 13.41 -2.00 -28.51
CA GLY A 56 12.76 -3.03 -29.34
C GLY A 56 13.30 -4.45 -29.16
N THR A 57 14.17 -4.70 -28.17
CA THR A 57 14.72 -6.02 -27.84
C THR A 57 13.97 -6.63 -26.67
N TYR A 58 13.70 -7.93 -26.75
CA TYR A 58 12.93 -8.69 -25.76
C TYR A 58 13.78 -9.75 -25.07
N PHE A 59 13.61 -9.85 -23.76
CA PHE A 59 14.27 -10.80 -22.86
C PHE A 59 13.23 -11.57 -22.07
N LYS A 60 13.49 -12.86 -21.86
CA LYS A 60 12.65 -13.71 -21.02
C LYS A 60 13.50 -14.53 -20.06
N LEU A 61 13.16 -14.42 -18.77
CA LEU A 61 13.70 -15.29 -17.75
C LEU A 61 13.01 -16.65 -17.85
N MET A 62 13.79 -17.72 -17.83
CA MET A 62 13.30 -19.08 -18.10
C MET A 62 13.20 -19.96 -16.85
N ASN A 63 13.77 -19.51 -15.73
CA ASN A 63 13.75 -20.18 -14.44
C ASN A 63 14.15 -19.20 -13.33
N ASN A 64 13.92 -19.61 -12.08
CA ASN A 64 14.45 -18.88 -10.93
C ASN A 64 15.98 -18.88 -10.97
N ILE A 65 16.57 -17.74 -10.62
CA ILE A 65 18.01 -17.56 -10.45
C ILE A 65 18.30 -17.48 -8.95
N ASN A 66 18.85 -18.57 -8.42
CA ASN A 66 19.13 -18.71 -6.99
C ASN A 66 20.49 -18.10 -6.61
N ASP A 67 21.42 -18.03 -7.56
CA ASP A 67 22.70 -17.36 -7.37
C ASP A 67 22.48 -15.86 -7.14
N THR A 68 23.21 -15.30 -6.18
CA THR A 68 23.08 -13.88 -5.84
C THR A 68 23.57 -12.98 -6.97
N ILE A 69 22.69 -12.09 -7.40
CA ILE A 69 22.94 -11.02 -8.37
C ILE A 69 23.17 -9.70 -7.61
N THR A 70 24.26 -9.01 -7.92
CA THR A 70 24.68 -7.78 -7.21
C THR A 70 24.40 -6.50 -7.99
N LYS A 71 24.02 -6.62 -9.27
CA LYS A 71 23.64 -5.53 -10.16
C LYS A 71 22.87 -6.10 -11.37
N LEU A 72 21.95 -5.33 -11.93
CA LEU A 72 21.37 -5.59 -13.25
C LEU A 72 21.73 -4.43 -14.18
N CYS A 73 20.76 -3.69 -14.70
CA CYS A 73 21.02 -2.73 -15.76
C CYS A 73 21.23 -1.30 -15.22
N TYR A 74 22.18 -0.58 -15.79
CA TYR A 74 22.29 0.86 -15.56
C TYR A 74 21.14 1.60 -16.27
N ILE A 75 21.14 1.64 -17.59
CA ILE A 75 19.99 2.13 -18.38
C ILE A 75 19.40 0.94 -19.13
N PHE A 76 18.08 0.75 -19.03
CA PHE A 76 17.37 -0.31 -19.71
C PHE A 76 16.19 0.25 -20.51
N ASN A 77 16.22 0.03 -21.83
CA ASN A 77 15.17 0.47 -22.74
C ASN A 77 14.60 -0.70 -23.56
N GLY A 78 14.72 -1.94 -23.05
CA GLY A 78 14.18 -3.15 -23.67
C GLY A 78 12.97 -3.69 -22.92
N ASN A 79 12.52 -4.89 -23.31
CA ASN A 79 11.38 -5.57 -22.69
C ASN A 79 11.88 -6.79 -21.91
N PHE A 80 11.86 -6.73 -20.58
CA PHE A 80 12.24 -7.83 -19.71
C PHE A 80 10.99 -8.49 -19.13
N ASN A 81 10.74 -9.75 -19.49
CA ASN A 81 9.68 -10.57 -18.91
C ASN A 81 10.28 -11.64 -17.99
N GLY A 82 10.01 -11.56 -16.69
CA GLY A 82 10.48 -12.52 -15.69
C GLY A 82 9.78 -13.87 -15.73
N GLY A 83 8.69 -14.04 -16.48
CA GLY A 83 7.93 -15.28 -16.58
C GLY A 83 7.31 -15.76 -15.28
N GLY A 84 7.21 -14.89 -14.26
CA GLY A 84 6.83 -15.25 -12.89
C GLY A 84 7.97 -15.85 -12.06
N HIS A 85 9.19 -15.88 -12.58
CA HIS A 85 10.37 -16.40 -11.88
C HIS A 85 10.99 -15.36 -10.94
N SER A 86 11.81 -15.86 -10.02
CA SER A 86 12.53 -15.04 -9.04
C SER A 86 14.01 -14.87 -9.35
N ILE A 87 14.57 -13.70 -9.00
CA ILE A 87 16.00 -13.45 -8.95
C ILE A 87 16.42 -13.18 -7.50
N ASN A 88 17.42 -13.90 -7.01
CA ASN A 88 18.06 -13.64 -5.72
C ASN A 88 19.06 -12.47 -5.83
N VAL A 89 18.91 -11.44 -5.01
CA VAL A 89 19.68 -10.19 -5.10
C VAL A 89 20.35 -9.77 -3.78
N ASP A 90 21.52 -9.17 -3.91
CA ASP A 90 22.20 -8.41 -2.84
C ASP A 90 22.95 -7.24 -3.50
N PRO A 91 22.25 -6.15 -3.84
CA PRO A 91 22.80 -5.11 -4.70
C PRO A 91 23.93 -4.36 -4.02
N VAL A 92 25.01 -4.10 -4.76
CA VAL A 92 26.09 -3.21 -4.30
C VAL A 92 25.86 -1.74 -4.69
N THR A 93 25.00 -1.49 -5.69
CA THR A 93 24.68 -0.16 -6.23
C THR A 93 23.34 0.40 -5.73
N HIS A 94 22.82 -0.16 -4.63
CA HIS A 94 21.52 0.13 -4.02
C HIS A 94 20.28 -0.23 -4.87
N TYR A 95 20.32 0.01 -6.18
CA TYR A 95 19.25 -0.27 -7.12
C TYR A 95 19.61 -1.46 -8.00
N LEU A 96 18.60 -2.21 -8.45
CA LEU A 96 18.81 -3.29 -9.43
C LEU A 96 18.86 -2.72 -10.85
N PHE A 97 17.88 -1.89 -11.19
CA PHE A 97 17.84 -1.09 -12.40
C PHE A 97 18.01 0.39 -12.02
N LYS A 98 18.97 1.08 -12.62
CA LYS A 98 19.06 2.53 -12.38
C LYS A 98 17.98 3.28 -13.15
N ILE A 99 17.79 2.99 -14.43
CA ILE A 99 16.78 3.66 -15.25
C ILE A 99 16.04 2.61 -16.09
N ILE A 100 14.71 2.62 -15.99
CA ILE A 100 13.83 2.08 -17.03
C ILE A 100 13.42 3.27 -17.90
N ASP A 101 13.92 3.31 -19.13
CA ASP A 101 13.70 4.43 -20.05
C ASP A 101 12.33 4.29 -20.77
N SER A 102 11.95 5.26 -21.60
CA SER A 102 10.58 5.43 -22.08
C SER A 102 9.98 4.27 -22.89
N GLU A 103 10.82 3.46 -23.55
CA GLU A 103 10.41 2.24 -24.28
C GLU A 103 10.70 0.96 -23.46
N GLY A 104 11.24 1.12 -22.26
CA GLY A 104 11.59 0.05 -21.35
C GLY A 104 10.37 -0.54 -20.66
N CYS A 105 10.37 -1.87 -20.51
CA CYS A 105 9.36 -2.61 -19.79
C CYS A 105 10.00 -3.65 -18.87
N LEU A 106 9.66 -3.60 -17.58
CA LEU A 106 9.98 -4.64 -16.60
C LEU A 106 8.68 -5.32 -16.17
N ASP A 107 8.55 -6.61 -16.45
CA ASP A 107 7.30 -7.34 -16.30
C ASP A 107 7.49 -8.68 -15.59
N SER A 108 6.56 -9.04 -14.72
CA SER A 108 6.35 -10.41 -14.24
C SER A 108 7.59 -11.05 -13.59
N ILE A 109 8.26 -10.31 -12.71
CA ILE A 109 9.48 -10.77 -12.03
C ILE A 109 9.37 -10.57 -10.52
N LYS A 110 9.88 -11.55 -9.76
CA LYS A 110 10.04 -11.46 -8.31
C LYS A 110 11.51 -11.23 -7.95
N PHE A 111 11.78 -10.26 -7.08
CA PHE A 111 13.10 -10.07 -6.48
C PHE A 111 13.06 -10.53 -5.03
N ILE A 112 13.94 -11.47 -4.69
CA ILE A 112 14.14 -11.97 -3.33
C ILE A 112 15.57 -11.67 -2.90
N GLY A 113 15.83 -11.58 -1.60
CA GLY A 113 17.20 -11.43 -1.14
C GLY A 113 17.28 -11.02 0.32
N ASN A 114 18.51 -10.95 0.84
CA ASN A 114 18.81 -10.39 2.16
C ASN A 114 19.90 -9.35 1.98
N SER A 115 19.59 -8.07 2.17
CA SER A 115 20.49 -7.00 1.75
C SER A 115 20.47 -5.81 2.71
N LYS A 116 21.65 -5.19 2.90
CA LYS A 116 21.79 -3.91 3.60
C LYS A 116 21.61 -2.70 2.68
N ASN A 117 21.94 -2.89 1.40
CA ASN A 117 22.17 -1.80 0.44
C ASN A 117 20.96 -1.53 -0.46
N PHE A 118 20.10 -2.52 -0.70
CA PHE A 118 18.88 -2.41 -1.51
C PHE A 118 18.06 -1.19 -1.11
N ILE A 119 17.88 -0.21 -2.00
CA ILE A 119 16.94 0.89 -1.82
C ILE A 119 15.63 0.53 -2.52
N SER A 120 15.67 0.12 -3.80
CA SER A 120 14.48 -0.26 -4.57
C SER A 120 14.87 -1.11 -5.77
N ILE A 121 13.88 -1.71 -6.45
CA ILE A 121 14.11 -2.42 -7.72
C ILE A 121 14.60 -1.44 -8.79
N VAL A 122 13.92 -0.31 -8.94
CA VAL A 122 14.22 0.72 -9.95
C VAL A 122 14.51 2.06 -9.29
N GLN A 123 15.56 2.77 -9.69
CA GLN A 123 15.74 4.16 -9.26
C GLN A 123 14.78 5.08 -10.00
N SER A 124 14.85 5.18 -11.32
CA SER A 124 13.99 6.07 -12.11
C SER A 124 13.23 5.31 -13.20
N ASN A 125 11.92 5.55 -13.29
CA ASN A 125 11.04 4.95 -14.30
C ASN A 125 10.42 6.01 -15.21
N SER A 126 10.69 5.91 -16.51
CA SER A 126 9.97 6.61 -17.58
C SER A 126 9.19 5.65 -18.49
N GLY A 127 9.35 4.34 -18.29
CA GLY A 127 8.67 3.30 -19.06
C GLY A 127 7.60 2.60 -18.23
N ILE A 128 7.54 1.27 -18.34
CA ILE A 128 6.53 0.44 -17.69
C ILE A 128 7.21 -0.52 -16.69
N ILE A 129 6.73 -0.51 -15.45
CA ILE A 129 7.01 -1.56 -14.47
C ILE A 129 5.68 -2.21 -14.13
N ARG A 130 5.52 -3.51 -14.39
CA ARG A 130 4.27 -4.19 -14.08
C ARG A 130 4.44 -5.60 -13.55
N ASN A 131 3.49 -6.06 -12.73
CA ASN A 131 3.47 -7.42 -12.17
C ASN A 131 4.79 -7.80 -11.48
N CYS A 132 5.51 -6.81 -10.92
CA CYS A 132 6.78 -7.02 -10.25
C CYS A 132 6.57 -7.17 -8.75
N ILE A 133 7.32 -8.08 -8.12
CA ILE A 133 7.22 -8.36 -6.70
C ILE A 133 8.56 -8.05 -6.03
N SER A 134 8.54 -7.20 -5.01
CA SER A 134 9.66 -7.01 -4.09
C SER A 134 9.44 -7.84 -2.84
N ASP A 135 10.38 -8.72 -2.53
CA ASP A 135 10.41 -9.60 -1.35
C ASP A 135 11.86 -9.66 -0.83
N VAL A 136 12.49 -8.49 -0.76
CA VAL A 136 13.87 -8.32 -0.33
C VAL A 136 13.90 -7.97 1.16
N LYS A 137 14.45 -8.86 1.98
CA LYS A 137 14.62 -8.61 3.40
C LYS A 137 15.73 -7.59 3.65
N ILE A 138 15.44 -6.60 4.48
CA ILE A 138 16.41 -5.58 4.89
C ILE A 138 17.19 -6.04 6.12
N ASN A 139 18.51 -5.97 6.03
CA ASN A 139 19.42 -6.29 7.13
C ASN A 139 19.95 -5.01 7.79
N HIS A 140 19.88 -4.95 9.11
CA HIS A 140 20.38 -3.83 9.90
C HIS A 140 21.82 -4.09 10.44
N PRO A 141 22.55 -3.02 10.84
CA PRO A 141 22.27 -1.62 10.50
C PRO A 141 22.47 -1.37 9.01
N THR A 142 21.70 -0.44 8.44
CA THR A 142 21.84 0.03 7.06
C THR A 142 22.82 1.21 6.96
N GLN A 143 23.40 1.42 5.77
CA GLN A 143 24.25 2.60 5.48
C GLN A 143 23.53 3.66 4.64
N VAL A 144 22.32 3.34 4.18
CA VAL A 144 21.48 4.22 3.37
C VAL A 144 20.23 4.49 4.18
N PHE A 145 19.71 5.71 4.13
CA PHE A 145 18.60 6.21 4.94
C PHE A 145 17.20 5.94 4.36
N GLU A 146 17.09 5.33 3.18
CA GLU A 146 15.83 5.20 2.45
C GLU A 146 15.62 3.78 1.90
N LYS A 147 14.38 3.27 1.92
CA LYS A 147 13.95 1.98 1.33
C LYS A 147 12.57 2.08 0.69
N PHE A 148 12.43 1.56 -0.53
CA PHE A 148 11.20 1.54 -1.31
C PHE A 148 11.02 0.16 -1.96
N GLY A 149 9.80 -0.37 -2.01
CA GLY A 149 9.58 -1.69 -2.60
C GLY A 149 9.92 -1.76 -4.09
N ILE A 150 9.42 -0.81 -4.90
CA ILE A 150 9.48 -0.89 -6.37
C ILE A 150 10.36 0.19 -7.00
N CYS A 151 10.07 1.46 -6.76
CA CYS A 151 10.68 2.56 -7.51
C CYS A 151 11.06 3.75 -6.63
N ALA A 152 12.15 4.48 -6.91
CA ALA A 152 12.38 5.76 -6.25
C ALA A 152 11.57 6.87 -6.92
N ASP A 153 11.76 7.10 -8.22
CA ASP A 153 11.13 8.21 -8.94
C ASP A 153 10.38 7.70 -10.20
N ASN A 154 9.05 7.77 -10.18
CA ASN A 154 8.20 7.50 -11.35
C ASN A 154 7.91 8.81 -12.11
N ALA A 155 8.46 8.95 -13.31
CA ALA A 155 8.34 10.16 -14.12
C ALA A 155 6.92 10.35 -14.70
N TYR A 156 6.65 11.51 -15.29
CA TYR A 156 5.33 11.89 -15.83
C TYR A 156 4.71 10.87 -16.81
N ILE A 157 5.55 10.19 -17.60
CA ILE A 157 5.11 9.17 -18.56
C ILE A 157 5.24 7.74 -18.00
N GLY A 158 5.83 7.60 -16.81
CA GLY A 158 6.08 6.32 -16.17
C GLY A 158 4.80 5.68 -15.64
N LEU A 159 4.68 4.37 -15.86
CA LEU A 159 3.61 3.54 -15.35
C LEU A 159 4.15 2.48 -14.40
N ILE A 160 3.60 2.41 -13.19
CA ILE A 160 3.74 1.26 -12.29
C ILE A 160 2.36 0.61 -12.14
N GLU A 161 2.23 -0.65 -12.53
CA GLU A 161 0.94 -1.35 -12.52
C GLU A 161 1.03 -2.75 -11.89
N SER A 162 0.09 -3.10 -11.01
CA SER A 162 -0.02 -4.46 -10.47
C SER A 162 1.25 -4.97 -9.77
N CYS A 163 2.06 -4.06 -9.22
CA CYS A 163 3.26 -4.41 -8.48
C CYS A 163 2.95 -4.65 -7.00
N VAL A 164 3.72 -5.53 -6.38
CA VAL A 164 3.51 -5.95 -5.00
C VAL A 164 4.78 -5.76 -4.18
N ASN A 165 4.66 -5.15 -3.01
CA ASN A 165 5.70 -5.21 -1.99
C ASN A 165 5.30 -6.19 -0.89
N LEU A 166 6.17 -7.17 -0.65
CA LEU A 166 6.10 -8.13 0.46
C LEU A 166 7.18 -7.86 1.51
N ALA A 167 8.12 -6.96 1.25
CA ALA A 167 9.22 -6.67 2.15
C ALA A 167 8.75 -5.84 3.34
N ASP A 168 9.01 -6.34 4.55
CA ASP A 168 8.88 -5.58 5.78
C ASP A 168 10.03 -4.57 5.90
N PHE A 169 9.72 -3.39 6.46
CA PHE A 169 10.71 -2.36 6.74
C PHE A 169 10.73 -2.03 8.23
N SER A 170 11.93 -1.84 8.76
CA SER A 170 12.19 -1.45 10.15
C SER A 170 13.36 -0.49 10.19
N ASN A 171 13.61 0.14 11.33
CA ASN A 171 14.85 0.89 11.55
C ASN A 171 15.42 0.65 12.94
N GLU A 172 16.71 0.91 13.08
CA GLU A 172 17.45 0.86 14.33
C GLU A 172 18.03 2.24 14.66
N ILE A 173 18.21 2.52 15.95
CA ILE A 173 18.90 3.73 16.40
C ILE A 173 20.39 3.42 16.45
N ASN A 174 21.19 4.20 15.71
CA ASN A 174 22.63 4.09 15.75
C ASN A 174 23.14 4.50 17.15
N PRO A 175 23.86 3.63 17.87
CA PRO A 175 24.29 3.91 19.25
C PRO A 175 25.31 5.06 19.35
N ASP A 176 26.05 5.35 18.28
CA ASP A 176 27.08 6.38 18.27
C ASP A 176 26.51 7.77 17.91
N THR A 177 25.53 7.83 17.01
CA THR A 177 24.93 9.11 16.55
C THR A 177 23.58 9.43 17.20
N GLY A 178 22.87 8.42 17.69
CA GLY A 178 21.48 8.54 18.15
C GLY A 178 20.45 8.73 17.03
N GLU A 179 20.87 8.64 15.76
CA GLU A 179 20.00 8.80 14.59
C GLU A 179 19.48 7.45 14.10
N TYR A 180 18.34 7.46 13.40
CA TYR A 180 17.83 6.27 12.73
C TYR A 180 18.74 5.88 11.55
N ASP A 181 18.97 4.58 11.37
CA ASP A 181 19.67 4.09 10.18
C ASP A 181 18.81 4.16 8.91
N LEU A 182 17.48 4.21 9.07
CA LEU A 182 16.49 4.48 8.04
C LEU A 182 15.47 5.51 8.48
N SER A 183 15.20 6.50 7.61
CA SER A 183 14.26 7.58 7.86
C SER A 183 13.14 7.67 6.83
N PHE A 184 13.26 7.01 5.67
CA PHE A 184 12.22 6.97 4.64
C PHE A 184 11.91 5.54 4.23
N MET A 185 10.69 5.08 4.44
CA MET A 185 10.25 3.73 4.09
C MET A 185 8.93 3.79 3.34
N VAL A 186 8.89 3.18 2.15
CA VAL A 186 7.70 3.27 1.29
C VAL A 186 7.38 1.94 0.64
N GLY A 187 6.12 1.51 0.69
CA GLY A 187 5.72 0.23 0.13
C GLY A 187 5.99 0.12 -1.37
N ILE A 188 5.66 1.14 -2.17
CA ILE A 188 5.81 1.05 -3.64
C ILE A 188 6.83 2.05 -4.18
N CYS A 189 6.57 3.36 -4.05
CA CYS A 189 7.38 4.37 -4.73
C CYS A 189 7.61 5.64 -3.92
N ARG A 190 8.82 6.20 -3.91
CA ARG A 190 9.09 7.45 -3.19
C ARG A 190 8.33 8.63 -3.81
N MET A 191 8.58 8.94 -5.07
CA MET A 191 7.99 10.09 -5.77
C MET A 191 7.26 9.64 -7.03
N ASN A 192 6.01 10.07 -7.18
CA ASN A 192 5.20 9.78 -8.37
C ASN A 192 4.76 11.05 -9.10
N TYR A 193 5.16 11.19 -10.35
CA TYR A 193 4.63 12.18 -11.30
C TYR A 193 3.76 11.56 -12.39
N GLY A 194 3.86 10.24 -12.58
CA GLY A 194 3.13 9.46 -13.58
C GLY A 194 1.90 8.78 -12.98
N THR A 195 1.69 7.52 -13.37
CA THR A 195 0.57 6.71 -12.88
C THR A 195 1.06 5.50 -12.09
N ILE A 196 0.52 5.31 -10.88
CA ILE A 196 0.65 4.09 -10.10
C ILE A 196 -0.73 3.50 -9.92
N LYS A 197 -0.94 2.27 -10.39
CA LYS A 197 -2.25 1.62 -10.32
C LYS A 197 -2.21 0.16 -9.91
N LYS A 198 -3.25 -0.30 -9.22
CA LYS A 198 -3.41 -1.71 -8.85
C LYS A 198 -2.24 -2.29 -8.03
N CYS A 199 -1.45 -1.42 -7.40
CA CYS A 199 -0.29 -1.86 -6.63
C CYS A 199 -0.71 -2.16 -5.19
N THR A 200 -0.06 -3.16 -4.59
CA THR A 200 -0.39 -3.61 -3.23
C THR A 200 0.85 -3.66 -2.35
N ASN A 201 0.77 -3.07 -1.17
CA ASN A 201 1.76 -3.29 -0.12
C ASN A 201 1.22 -4.27 0.92
N TYR A 202 1.95 -5.35 1.18
CA TYR A 202 1.73 -6.28 2.28
C TYR A 202 2.77 -6.15 3.39
N GLY A 203 3.93 -5.55 3.11
CA GLY A 203 5.02 -5.41 4.07
C GLY A 203 4.64 -4.49 5.22
N ASP A 204 4.88 -4.95 6.44
CA ASP A 204 4.68 -4.15 7.66
C ASP A 204 5.85 -3.16 7.85
N PHE A 205 5.56 -2.04 8.51
CA PHE A 205 6.53 -1.05 8.92
C PHE A 205 6.60 -1.02 10.45
N SER A 206 7.73 -1.45 11.01
CA SER A 206 8.00 -1.44 12.46
C SER A 206 9.18 -0.53 12.76
N VAL A 207 8.89 0.75 13.00
CA VAL A 207 9.91 1.81 13.02
C VAL A 207 9.99 2.49 14.39
N LYS A 208 11.12 3.12 14.70
CA LYS A 208 11.30 3.95 15.89
C LYS A 208 10.74 5.34 15.61
N GLY A 209 11.15 5.94 14.50
CA GLY A 209 10.54 7.12 13.88
C GLY A 209 10.85 7.17 12.38
N GLY A 210 10.56 8.29 11.74
CA GLY A 210 10.78 8.53 10.31
C GLY A 210 9.51 8.84 9.51
N LEU A 211 9.64 8.71 8.19
CA LEU A 211 8.62 9.06 7.20
C LEU A 211 8.20 7.79 6.48
N VAL A 212 6.91 7.45 6.58
CA VAL A 212 6.40 6.17 6.11
C VAL A 212 5.15 6.35 5.27
N ALA A 213 5.10 5.61 4.15
CA ALA A 213 3.92 5.52 3.31
C ALA A 213 3.64 4.07 2.92
N GLY A 214 2.37 3.66 3.00
CA GLY A 214 1.96 2.34 2.54
C GLY A 214 2.15 2.16 1.03
N ILE A 215 1.94 3.20 0.21
CA ILE A 215 2.10 3.14 -1.25
C ILE A 215 3.11 4.16 -1.77
N VAL A 216 2.89 5.46 -1.56
CA VAL A 216 3.73 6.53 -2.13
C VAL A 216 4.06 7.61 -1.10
N PHE A 217 5.31 8.06 -1.05
CA PHE A 217 5.66 9.16 -0.14
C PHE A 217 5.17 10.52 -0.70
N GLU A 218 5.60 10.91 -1.89
CA GLU A 218 5.19 12.15 -2.55
C GLU A 218 4.45 11.86 -3.86
N ASN A 219 3.22 12.37 -3.99
CA ASN A 219 2.45 12.24 -5.21
C ASN A 219 2.19 13.59 -5.87
N ALA A 220 2.54 13.69 -7.15
CA ALA A 220 2.16 14.74 -8.08
C ALA A 220 1.60 14.14 -9.40
N GLY A 221 1.14 12.89 -9.34
CA GLY A 221 0.53 12.16 -10.45
C GLY A 221 -0.77 11.47 -10.03
N THR A 222 -1.10 10.35 -10.66
CA THR A 222 -2.31 9.58 -10.34
C THR A 222 -1.97 8.31 -9.57
N ILE A 223 -2.69 8.09 -8.48
CA ILE A 223 -2.70 6.83 -7.73
C ILE A 223 -4.13 6.27 -7.79
N GLU A 224 -4.31 5.07 -8.33
CA GLU A 224 -5.62 4.45 -8.44
C GLU A 224 -5.63 2.95 -8.11
N LEU A 225 -6.71 2.46 -7.48
CA LEU A 225 -6.88 1.02 -7.22
C LEU A 225 -5.75 0.39 -6.40
N CYS A 226 -5.05 1.19 -5.59
CA CYS A 226 -3.94 0.71 -4.77
C CYS A 226 -4.43 0.31 -3.37
N VAL A 227 -3.79 -0.71 -2.80
CA VAL A 227 -4.17 -1.28 -1.51
C VAL A 227 -2.97 -1.36 -0.58
N ASN A 228 -3.08 -0.77 0.62
CA ASN A 228 -2.12 -1.01 1.69
C ASN A 228 -2.71 -1.97 2.72
N ASN A 229 -2.09 -3.14 2.87
CA ASN A 229 -2.39 -4.11 3.91
C ASN A 229 -1.36 -4.11 5.05
N GLY A 230 -0.17 -3.55 4.80
CA GLY A 230 0.89 -3.46 5.80
C GLY A 230 0.57 -2.44 6.89
N ASN A 231 0.78 -2.82 8.14
CA ASN A 231 0.62 -1.95 9.30
C ASN A 231 1.80 -0.97 9.39
N ILE A 232 1.52 0.23 9.86
CA ILE A 232 2.53 1.23 10.19
C ILE A 232 2.55 1.37 11.72
N PHE A 233 3.62 0.89 12.35
CA PHE A 233 3.79 0.94 13.80
C PHE A 233 5.07 1.68 14.16
N THR A 234 4.94 2.68 15.03
CA THR A 234 6.06 3.48 15.52
C THR A 234 6.12 3.44 17.05
N THR A 235 7.32 3.32 17.61
CA THR A 235 7.49 3.23 19.08
C THR A 235 8.21 4.40 19.74
N ASP A 236 8.90 5.25 18.99
CA ASP A 236 9.79 6.26 19.57
C ASP A 236 10.01 7.44 18.62
N VAL A 237 8.96 8.23 18.38
CA VAL A 237 8.98 9.34 17.43
C VAL A 237 9.82 10.51 17.93
N ILE A 238 10.77 10.97 17.10
CA ILE A 238 11.66 12.12 17.37
C ILE A 238 11.56 13.09 16.18
N GLY A 239 10.89 14.23 16.37
CA GLY A 239 10.77 15.28 15.34
C GLY A 239 9.58 15.12 14.38
N HIS A 240 9.53 15.96 13.34
CA HIS A 240 8.42 16.00 12.39
C HIS A 240 8.30 14.71 11.58
N GLU A 241 7.14 14.08 11.65
CA GLU A 241 6.92 12.79 11.02
C GLU A 241 5.54 12.72 10.37
N TYR A 242 5.45 11.94 9.30
CA TYR A 242 4.25 11.84 8.47
C TYR A 242 4.01 10.38 8.10
N TYR A 243 2.76 9.93 8.31
CA TYR A 243 2.37 8.53 8.19
C TYR A 243 1.11 8.38 7.35
N GLY A 244 1.29 7.97 6.09
CA GLY A 244 0.19 7.82 5.14
C GLY A 244 -0.12 6.36 4.86
N GLY A 245 -1.37 5.93 5.06
CA GLY A 245 -1.77 4.56 4.70
C GLY A 245 -1.66 4.31 3.19
N ILE A 246 -1.94 5.32 2.36
CA ILE A 246 -1.64 5.28 0.91
C ILE A 246 -0.54 6.28 0.56
N VAL A 247 -0.76 7.57 0.85
CA VAL A 247 0.13 8.67 0.46
C VAL A 247 0.55 9.49 1.67
N THR A 248 1.81 9.88 1.75
CA THR A 248 2.26 10.78 2.81
C THR A 248 2.03 12.25 2.45
N GLN A 249 2.43 12.68 1.25
CA GLN A 249 2.32 14.07 0.79
C GLN A 249 1.83 14.16 -0.66
N THR A 250 1.03 15.19 -0.94
CA THR A 250 0.51 15.48 -2.28
C THR A 250 0.92 16.86 -2.78
N PHE A 251 1.12 16.98 -4.08
CA PHE A 251 1.33 18.24 -4.78
C PHE A 251 0.48 18.28 -6.05
N ILE A 252 0.16 19.48 -6.53
CA ILE A 252 -0.58 19.65 -7.78
C ILE A 252 0.24 19.03 -8.93
N PRO A 253 -0.34 18.21 -9.82
CA PRO A 253 -1.77 17.87 -10.02
C PRO A 253 -2.22 16.50 -9.45
N SER A 254 -1.85 16.15 -8.21
CA SER A 254 -2.14 14.85 -7.60
C SER A 254 -3.62 14.45 -7.66
N ILE A 255 -3.88 13.17 -7.95
CA ILE A 255 -5.19 12.52 -7.83
C ILE A 255 -5.00 11.18 -7.12
N ILE A 256 -5.81 10.93 -6.09
CA ILE A 256 -5.86 9.64 -5.38
C ILE A 256 -7.30 9.13 -5.48
N ARG A 257 -7.51 7.95 -6.05
CA ARG A 257 -8.87 7.42 -6.20
C ARG A 257 -8.99 5.91 -6.07
N ASN A 258 -10.14 5.46 -5.61
CA ASN A 258 -10.48 4.04 -5.50
C ASN A 258 -9.42 3.22 -4.74
N CYS A 259 -8.78 3.80 -3.72
CA CYS A 259 -7.73 3.13 -2.94
C CYS A 259 -8.25 2.63 -1.59
N ILE A 260 -7.61 1.60 -1.04
CA ILE A 260 -7.99 1.02 0.26
C ILE A 260 -6.79 0.97 1.19
N ASN A 261 -6.90 1.57 2.38
CA ASN A 261 -5.99 1.28 3.49
C ASN A 261 -6.64 0.33 4.48
N ASN A 262 -6.06 -0.87 4.61
CA ASN A 262 -6.42 -1.87 5.60
C ASN A 262 -5.43 -1.93 6.76
N GLY A 263 -4.19 -1.49 6.54
CA GLY A 263 -3.15 -1.47 7.56
C GLY A 263 -3.48 -0.49 8.69
N ASN A 264 -3.28 -0.93 9.93
CA ASN A 264 -3.39 -0.02 11.07
C ASN A 264 -2.21 0.97 11.07
N ILE A 265 -2.47 2.21 11.48
CA ILE A 265 -1.44 3.22 11.71
C ILE A 265 -1.42 3.50 13.20
N SER A 266 -0.31 3.21 13.87
CA SER A 266 -0.18 3.40 15.31
C SER A 266 1.14 4.09 15.60
N VAL A 267 1.05 5.32 16.11
CA VAL A 267 2.21 6.18 16.36
C VAL A 267 2.28 6.51 17.84
N SER A 268 3.36 6.12 18.52
CA SER A 268 3.60 6.53 19.92
C SER A 268 4.77 7.50 20.02
N HIS A 269 4.53 8.64 20.68
CA HIS A 269 5.53 9.69 20.87
C HIS A 269 6.05 9.76 22.30
N HIS A 270 7.34 10.08 22.45
CA HIS A 270 7.97 10.37 23.75
C HIS A 270 7.94 11.89 24.03
N ALA A 271 7.31 12.28 25.14
CA ALA A 271 6.87 13.65 25.48
C ALA A 271 7.95 14.74 25.70
N THR A 272 9.17 14.59 25.18
CA THR A 272 10.30 15.47 25.54
C THR A 272 10.57 16.64 24.59
N PHE A 273 9.75 16.85 23.56
CA PHE A 273 9.95 17.97 22.61
C PHE A 273 9.02 19.15 22.89
N ASN A 274 9.57 20.37 22.81
CA ASN A 274 8.82 21.62 22.95
C ASN A 274 7.68 21.68 21.92
N GLU A 275 6.46 21.89 22.42
CA GLU A 275 5.18 21.77 21.71
C GLU A 275 5.00 22.77 20.55
N ASP A 276 5.78 23.86 20.51
CA ASP A 276 5.49 25.02 19.65
C ASP A 276 5.82 24.84 18.15
N ASN A 277 6.53 23.78 17.75
CA ASN A 277 6.94 23.58 16.34
C ASN A 277 6.97 22.10 15.95
N PHE A 278 6.01 21.28 16.39
CA PHE A 278 5.98 19.86 16.00
C PHE A 278 4.70 19.53 15.22
N PHE A 279 4.87 18.86 14.08
CA PHE A 279 3.77 18.37 13.23
C PHE A 279 3.93 16.87 13.07
N LEU A 280 3.02 16.11 13.66
CA LEU A 280 2.74 14.73 13.29
C LEU A 280 1.41 14.76 12.56
N LEU A 281 1.42 14.31 11.31
CA LEU A 281 0.21 14.12 10.55
C LEU A 281 0.16 12.67 10.10
N ASP A 282 -0.95 12.04 10.40
CA ASP A 282 -1.24 10.67 10.05
C ASP A 282 -2.63 10.58 9.46
N GLY A 283 -2.76 9.80 8.40
CA GLY A 283 -4.00 9.68 7.66
C GLY A 283 -4.16 8.33 7.00
N GLY A 284 -5.36 7.78 7.07
CA GLY A 284 -5.67 6.46 6.49
C GLY A 284 -5.41 6.42 4.99
N ILE A 285 -5.71 7.51 4.29
CA ILE A 285 -5.40 7.67 2.85
C ILE A 285 -4.25 8.63 2.65
N LEU A 286 -4.34 9.84 3.19
CA LEU A 286 -3.35 10.91 3.02
C LEU A 286 -2.91 11.50 4.36
N ALA A 287 -1.61 11.53 4.63
CA ALA A 287 -1.10 12.17 5.85
C ALA A 287 -1.17 13.71 5.78
N ALA A 288 -0.56 14.32 4.77
CA ALA A 288 -0.48 15.78 4.63
C ALA A 288 -0.78 16.23 3.20
N ASP A 289 -1.85 17.01 3.06
CA ASP A 289 -2.21 17.63 1.80
C ASP A 289 -1.41 18.92 1.55
N ASN A 290 -0.61 18.97 0.48
CA ASN A 290 0.02 20.21 -0.01
C ASN A 290 -0.49 20.63 -1.40
N GLY A 291 -1.70 20.19 -1.77
CA GLY A 291 -2.39 20.57 -3.00
C GLY A 291 -2.76 19.37 -3.88
N CYS A 292 -3.59 18.45 -3.40
CA CYS A 292 -4.22 17.45 -4.26
C CYS A 292 -5.34 18.09 -5.10
N TYR A 293 -5.57 17.61 -6.32
CA TYR A 293 -6.80 17.93 -7.03
C TYR A 293 -7.99 17.20 -6.42
N ALA A 294 -7.88 15.89 -6.21
CA ALA A 294 -8.98 15.11 -5.67
C ALA A 294 -8.53 13.85 -4.93
N ILE A 295 -9.27 13.52 -3.87
CA ILE A 295 -9.26 12.25 -3.15
C ILE A 295 -10.67 11.67 -3.23
N GLU A 296 -10.83 10.60 -4.00
CA GLU A 296 -12.16 10.13 -4.43
C GLU A 296 -12.36 8.64 -4.14
N ASN A 297 -13.54 8.29 -3.65
CA ASN A 297 -13.98 6.88 -3.50
C ASN A 297 -12.95 6.00 -2.77
N CYS A 298 -12.26 6.55 -1.77
CA CYS A 298 -11.25 5.83 -1.01
C CYS A 298 -11.86 5.26 0.27
N LEU A 299 -11.36 4.10 0.69
CA LEU A 299 -11.81 3.37 1.88
C LEU A 299 -10.66 3.25 2.88
N ASN A 300 -10.86 3.71 4.11
CA ASN A 300 -10.02 3.35 5.24
C ASN A 300 -10.72 2.34 6.16
N THR A 301 -10.07 1.21 6.41
CA THR A 301 -10.54 0.19 7.35
C THR A 301 -9.55 -0.06 8.49
N GLY A 302 -8.30 0.39 8.33
CA GLY A 302 -7.28 0.35 9.36
C GLY A 302 -7.56 1.32 10.49
N ASN A 303 -7.30 0.91 11.72
CA ASN A 303 -7.40 1.82 12.87
C ASN A 303 -6.21 2.78 12.88
N ILE A 304 -6.45 4.01 13.33
CA ILE A 304 -5.42 5.06 13.40
C ILE A 304 -5.33 5.54 14.85
N LYS A 305 -4.17 5.34 15.48
CA LYS A 305 -3.95 5.65 16.90
C LYS A 305 -2.63 6.38 17.07
N SER A 306 -2.69 7.70 17.13
CA SER A 306 -1.50 8.53 17.33
C SER A 306 -1.57 9.28 18.65
N PHE A 307 -0.55 9.13 19.50
CA PHE A 307 -0.54 9.68 20.86
C PHE A 307 0.43 10.86 20.98
N PHE A 308 -0.11 12.02 21.34
CA PHE A 308 0.67 13.20 21.74
C PHE A 308 0.65 13.35 23.27
N THR A 309 1.76 13.03 23.94
CA THR A 309 2.02 13.24 25.38
C THR A 309 1.29 12.31 26.37
N GLU A 310 1.70 12.37 27.64
CA GLU A 310 1.07 11.67 28.78
C GLU A 310 -0.43 12.00 28.96
N ASN A 311 -0.93 13.07 28.33
CA ASN A 311 -2.35 13.46 28.33
C ASN A 311 -3.17 12.81 27.19
N ALA A 312 -2.58 11.91 26.39
CA ALA A 312 -3.25 11.05 25.40
C ALA A 312 -4.24 11.79 24.47
N VAL A 313 -3.80 12.88 23.84
CA VAL A 313 -4.58 13.41 22.70
C VAL A 313 -4.37 12.47 21.54
N TYR A 314 -5.41 11.70 21.23
CA TYR A 314 -5.45 10.88 20.03
C TYR A 314 -5.59 11.80 18.80
N ARG A 315 -4.70 11.65 17.83
CA ARG A 315 -4.79 12.34 16.52
C ARG A 315 -4.79 11.32 15.37
N GLY A 316 -5.05 11.82 14.18
CA GLY A 316 -5.03 11.03 12.95
C GLY A 316 -6.36 11.04 12.22
N GLY A 317 -6.32 11.41 10.95
CA GLY A 317 -7.50 11.52 10.10
C GLY A 317 -7.88 10.19 9.46
N GLY A 318 -9.15 9.80 9.54
CA GLY A 318 -9.60 8.55 8.91
C GLY A 318 -9.33 8.50 7.41
N ILE A 319 -9.45 9.64 6.71
CA ILE A 319 -9.04 9.80 5.30
C ILE A 319 -7.82 10.71 5.19
N VAL A 320 -7.89 11.95 5.69
CA VAL A 320 -6.84 12.98 5.58
C VAL A 320 -6.41 13.49 6.96
N GLY A 321 -5.11 13.43 7.26
CA GLY A 321 -4.53 13.97 8.49
C GLY A 321 -4.54 15.50 8.51
N GLY A 322 -3.72 16.13 7.66
CA GLY A 322 -3.65 17.58 7.50
C GLY A 322 -4.19 18.05 6.17
N TYR A 323 -5.24 18.87 6.18
CA TYR A 323 -5.88 19.43 4.99
C TYR A 323 -5.38 20.83 4.66
N ILE A 324 -5.16 21.12 3.36
CA ILE A 324 -4.91 22.48 2.86
C ILE A 324 -5.96 22.89 1.82
N ASN A 325 -6.00 22.24 0.66
CA ASN A 325 -6.86 22.67 -0.46
C ASN A 325 -7.02 21.56 -1.49
N SER A 326 -7.84 20.55 -1.14
CA SER A 326 -8.15 19.41 -2.00
C SER A 326 -9.65 19.15 -2.05
N GLU A 327 -10.13 18.53 -3.12
CA GLU A 327 -11.48 17.95 -3.12
C GLU A 327 -11.44 16.57 -2.46
N ILE A 328 -12.28 16.35 -1.44
CA ILE A 328 -12.43 15.05 -0.79
C ILE A 328 -13.86 14.60 -1.01
N ILE A 329 -14.04 13.55 -1.80
CA ILE A 329 -15.35 13.20 -2.36
C ILE A 329 -15.63 11.71 -2.15
N ASN A 330 -16.82 11.38 -1.67
CA ASN A 330 -17.33 10.01 -1.61
C ASN A 330 -16.41 9.03 -0.90
N CYS A 331 -15.63 9.48 0.09
CA CYS A 331 -14.72 8.61 0.86
C CYS A 331 -15.44 8.01 2.07
N LEU A 332 -15.02 6.80 2.45
CA LEU A 332 -15.59 6.02 3.54
C LEU A 332 -14.52 5.64 4.56
N ASN A 333 -14.74 5.96 5.83
CA ASN A 333 -13.92 5.46 6.94
C ASN A 333 -14.72 4.50 7.84
N ILE A 334 -14.23 3.28 8.00
CA ILE A 334 -14.80 2.30 8.93
C ILE A 334 -13.80 1.84 9.98
N GLY A 335 -12.58 2.38 9.95
CA GLY A 335 -11.57 2.21 10.99
C GLY A 335 -11.78 3.19 12.14
N ASN A 336 -11.44 2.78 13.35
CA ASN A 336 -11.46 3.69 14.50
C ASN A 336 -10.21 4.58 14.48
N ASN A 337 -10.39 5.88 14.64
CA ASN A 337 -9.30 6.84 14.61
C ASN A 337 -9.38 7.87 15.75
N GLY A 338 -8.26 8.50 16.06
CA GLY A 338 -8.13 9.47 17.14
C GLY A 338 -8.62 10.88 16.84
N GLY A 339 -8.38 11.34 15.62
CA GLY A 339 -8.74 12.67 15.13
C GLY A 339 -10.07 12.69 14.39
N GLY A 340 -10.28 13.64 13.49
CA GLY A 340 -11.48 13.65 12.63
C GLY A 340 -11.63 12.41 11.74
N ALA A 341 -12.82 11.81 11.71
CA ALA A 341 -13.12 10.56 11.02
C ALA A 341 -12.92 10.62 9.51
N ILE A 342 -12.98 11.82 8.91
CA ILE A 342 -12.61 12.07 7.52
C ILE A 342 -11.38 12.98 7.48
N ILE A 343 -11.46 14.18 8.09
CA ILE A 343 -10.38 15.16 8.10
C ILE A 343 -10.04 15.51 9.54
N ASP A 344 -8.79 15.28 9.96
CA ASP A 344 -8.37 15.64 11.32
C ASP A 344 -8.18 17.15 11.47
N ILE A 345 -7.14 17.72 10.84
CA ILE A 345 -6.78 19.11 11.04
C ILE A 345 -6.86 19.90 9.73
N GLN A 346 -7.40 21.11 9.80
CA GLN A 346 -7.24 22.12 8.77
C GLN A 346 -5.92 22.86 8.99
N ALA A 347 -4.89 22.51 8.22
CA ALA A 347 -3.54 23.08 8.37
C ALA A 347 -3.48 24.57 7.97
N ASN A 348 -4.41 25.03 7.12
CA ASN A 348 -4.51 26.43 6.72
C ASN A 348 -5.98 26.89 6.64
N THR A 349 -6.41 27.75 7.57
CA THR A 349 -7.78 28.27 7.63
C THR A 349 -8.12 29.28 6.54
N ALA A 350 -7.14 29.71 5.73
CA ALA A 350 -7.37 30.61 4.59
C ALA A 350 -8.10 29.93 3.43
N TYR A 351 -8.08 28.60 3.35
CA TYR A 351 -8.76 27.82 2.33
C TYR A 351 -9.97 27.10 2.92
N PRO A 352 -11.17 27.19 2.33
CA PRO A 352 -12.32 26.45 2.81
C PRO A 352 -12.09 24.93 2.65
N ILE A 353 -12.72 24.15 3.52
CA ILE A 353 -12.76 22.70 3.37
C ILE A 353 -13.71 22.35 2.23
N ASN A 354 -13.18 21.70 1.18
CA ASN A 354 -13.97 21.21 0.05
C ASN A 354 -14.17 19.70 0.17
N ALA A 355 -15.09 19.31 1.06
CA ALA A 355 -15.47 17.94 1.30
C ALA A 355 -16.93 17.73 0.91
N THR A 356 -17.21 16.68 0.15
CA THR A 356 -18.57 16.34 -0.31
C THR A 356 -18.83 14.85 -0.12
N ASN A 357 -19.96 14.50 0.48
CA ASN A 357 -20.46 13.12 0.59
C ASN A 357 -19.46 12.13 1.18
N ASN A 358 -18.73 12.53 2.22
CA ASN A 358 -17.86 11.60 2.94
C ASN A 358 -18.59 11.07 4.17
N TYR A 359 -18.36 9.80 4.48
CA TYR A 359 -19.08 9.14 5.56
C TYR A 359 -18.15 8.28 6.40
N TYR A 360 -18.52 8.10 7.66
CA TYR A 360 -17.86 7.12 8.51
C TYR A 360 -18.90 6.29 9.27
N ASP A 361 -18.51 5.08 9.63
CA ASP A 361 -19.34 4.24 10.48
C ASP A 361 -19.22 4.69 11.93
N LYS A 362 -20.27 5.33 12.45
CA LYS A 362 -20.27 5.87 13.82
C LYS A 362 -20.36 4.79 14.89
N GLN A 363 -20.64 3.53 14.53
CA GLN A 363 -20.64 2.41 15.47
C GLN A 363 -19.22 1.85 15.66
N THR A 364 -18.33 2.02 14.68
CA THR A 364 -16.93 1.53 14.75
C THR A 364 -15.90 2.64 14.97
N CYS A 365 -16.16 3.86 14.49
CA CYS A 365 -15.32 5.03 14.69
C CYS A 365 -15.93 5.92 15.78
N LEU A 366 -15.13 6.25 16.81
CA LEU A 366 -15.57 7.04 17.96
C LEU A 366 -15.46 8.56 17.74
N SER A 367 -14.85 8.95 16.62
CA SER A 367 -14.68 10.35 16.22
C SER A 367 -15.84 10.83 15.35
N LYS A 368 -15.85 12.13 15.05
CA LYS A 368 -16.79 12.76 14.10
C LYS A 368 -16.10 13.26 12.83
N GLY A 369 -16.86 13.65 11.82
CA GLY A 369 -16.41 13.89 10.45
C GLY A 369 -15.15 14.74 10.28
N ILE A 370 -15.23 16.04 10.58
CA ILE A 370 -14.17 17.03 10.34
C ILE A 370 -13.79 17.68 11.67
N ASN A 371 -12.53 17.54 12.08
CA ASN A 371 -11.97 18.19 13.26
C ASN A 371 -12.85 18.00 14.52
N GLY A 372 -13.44 16.81 14.66
CA GLY A 372 -14.32 16.45 15.78
C GLY A 372 -15.80 16.85 15.62
N GLU A 373 -16.25 17.32 14.46
CA GLU A 373 -17.65 17.65 14.20
C GLU A 373 -18.22 17.05 12.90
N ASP A 374 -19.50 16.72 12.91
CA ASP A 374 -20.21 16.30 11.69
C ASP A 374 -20.67 17.52 10.91
N VAL A 375 -20.45 17.50 9.59
CA VAL A 375 -20.80 18.57 8.67
C VAL A 375 -21.71 18.00 7.59
N PRO A 376 -23.02 18.32 7.60
CA PRO A 376 -23.99 17.79 6.65
C PRO A 376 -23.60 18.03 5.18
N GLY A 377 -23.70 17.01 4.35
CA GLY A 377 -23.30 17.01 2.94
C GLY A 377 -21.79 16.92 2.71
N SER A 378 -20.97 16.98 3.76
CA SER A 378 -19.51 16.97 3.67
C SER A 378 -18.86 15.76 4.34
N ALA A 379 -19.14 15.56 5.63
CA ALA A 379 -18.58 14.48 6.45
C ALA A 379 -19.54 14.14 7.59
N GLU A 380 -20.19 12.97 7.53
CA GLU A 380 -21.25 12.59 8.47
C GLU A 380 -21.12 11.16 8.98
N GLY A 381 -21.46 10.95 10.25
CA GLY A 381 -21.57 9.62 10.83
C GLY A 381 -22.87 8.93 10.40
N LYS A 382 -22.76 7.66 10.00
CA LYS A 382 -23.91 6.82 9.64
C LYS A 382 -23.82 5.50 10.40
N LEU A 383 -24.97 4.92 10.74
CA LEU A 383 -25.03 3.58 11.31
C LEU A 383 -24.49 2.56 10.31
N THR A 384 -23.97 1.43 10.78
CA THR A 384 -23.48 0.33 9.92
C THR A 384 -24.57 -0.11 8.93
N THR A 385 -25.82 -0.18 9.36
CA THR A 385 -26.95 -0.55 8.49
C THR A 385 -27.24 0.46 7.37
N GLN A 386 -26.87 1.73 7.54
CA GLN A 386 -26.99 2.76 6.51
C GLN A 386 -25.81 2.73 5.51
N LEU A 387 -24.69 2.10 5.89
CA LEU A 387 -23.45 2.02 5.11
C LEU A 387 -23.22 0.64 4.48
N THR A 388 -24.19 -0.25 4.52
CA THR A 388 -24.06 -1.61 3.97
C THR A 388 -25.24 -1.94 3.06
N GLY A 389 -25.05 -2.90 2.15
CA GLY A 389 -26.10 -3.39 1.26
C GLY A 389 -26.19 -2.65 -0.07
N THR A 390 -27.38 -2.68 -0.68
CA THR A 390 -27.62 -2.17 -2.03
C THR A 390 -28.68 -1.08 -2.11
N SER A 391 -29.03 -0.44 -0.99
CA SER A 391 -30.13 0.53 -0.96
C SER A 391 -29.90 1.71 -1.93
N PRO A 392 -30.96 2.23 -2.58
CA PRO A 392 -30.86 3.44 -3.41
C PRO A 392 -30.31 4.65 -2.65
N GLU A 393 -30.60 4.75 -1.35
CA GLU A 393 -30.10 5.81 -0.48
C GLU A 393 -28.57 5.75 -0.34
N LEU A 394 -28.01 4.56 -0.08
CA LEU A 394 -26.56 4.37 0.01
C LEU A 394 -25.88 4.65 -1.34
N GLN A 395 -26.48 4.21 -2.45
CA GLN A 395 -25.96 4.51 -3.79
C GLN A 395 -26.00 6.01 -4.10
N ALA A 396 -27.04 6.73 -3.68
CA ALA A 396 -27.12 8.18 -3.84
C ALA A 396 -26.09 8.93 -2.97
N MET A 397 -25.74 8.38 -1.80
CA MET A 397 -24.72 8.93 -0.91
C MET A 397 -23.31 8.81 -1.50
N LEU A 398 -22.89 7.62 -1.93
CA LEU A 398 -21.51 7.36 -2.35
C LEU A 398 -21.28 7.39 -3.87
N GLY A 399 -22.34 7.32 -4.67
CA GLY A 399 -22.29 7.39 -6.13
C GLY A 399 -21.71 6.16 -6.82
N ASP A 400 -21.35 6.31 -8.10
CA ASP A 400 -21.01 5.19 -8.99
C ASP A 400 -19.56 4.69 -8.87
N GLY A 401 -18.76 5.33 -8.00
CA GLY A 401 -17.36 4.94 -7.74
C GLY A 401 -17.19 3.68 -6.89
N TRP A 402 -18.30 3.04 -6.51
CA TRP A 402 -18.34 1.96 -5.53
C TRP A 402 -19.12 0.74 -6.03
N SER A 403 -18.69 -0.43 -5.57
CA SER A 403 -19.36 -1.71 -5.75
C SER A 403 -20.19 -2.04 -4.51
N TYR A 404 -21.51 -2.13 -4.72
CA TYR A 404 -22.51 -2.42 -3.70
C TYR A 404 -22.91 -3.90 -3.74
N ALA A 405 -23.08 -4.52 -2.57
CA ALA A 405 -23.66 -5.85 -2.43
C ALA A 405 -24.29 -6.00 -1.04
N GLU A 406 -25.24 -6.92 -0.91
CA GLU A 406 -25.86 -7.28 0.37
C GLU A 406 -24.81 -7.73 1.39
N GLY A 407 -25.06 -7.42 2.67
CA GLY A 407 -24.25 -7.89 3.80
C GLY A 407 -22.80 -7.38 3.88
N ARG A 408 -22.41 -6.37 3.10
CA ARG A 408 -21.08 -5.73 3.20
C ARG A 408 -21.11 -4.22 3.03
N TYR A 409 -20.05 -3.56 3.50
CA TYR A 409 -19.77 -2.18 3.11
C TYR A 409 -19.47 -2.11 1.59
N PRO A 410 -19.74 -0.98 0.94
CA PRO A 410 -19.28 -0.72 -0.42
C PRO A 410 -17.76 -0.87 -0.52
N ILE A 411 -17.30 -1.45 -1.62
CA ILE A 411 -15.86 -1.58 -1.94
C ILE A 411 -15.57 -0.67 -3.13
N PRO A 412 -14.45 0.06 -3.18
CA PRO A 412 -14.12 0.89 -4.33
C PRO A 412 -14.16 0.07 -5.64
N LEU A 413 -14.78 0.64 -6.67
CA LEU A 413 -14.99 -0.05 -7.94
C LEU A 413 -13.64 -0.43 -8.58
N GLY A 414 -13.50 -1.69 -8.98
CA GLY A 414 -12.28 -2.31 -9.48
C GLY A 414 -11.54 -3.16 -8.44
N LEU A 415 -11.94 -3.11 -7.16
CA LEU A 415 -11.37 -3.90 -6.06
C LEU A 415 -12.37 -4.90 -5.45
N GLU A 416 -13.59 -5.01 -5.99
CA GLU A 416 -14.66 -5.87 -5.44
C GLU A 416 -14.37 -7.37 -5.45
N ASN A 417 -13.33 -7.80 -6.17
CA ASN A 417 -12.86 -9.19 -6.20
C ASN A 417 -11.55 -9.39 -5.44
N ASP A 418 -10.99 -8.34 -4.83
CA ASP A 418 -9.82 -8.46 -3.97
C ASP A 418 -10.21 -9.09 -2.63
N SER A 419 -9.51 -10.17 -2.24
CA SER A 419 -9.86 -10.93 -1.05
C SER A 419 -9.66 -10.15 0.25
N MET A 420 -8.67 -9.26 0.31
CA MET A 420 -8.50 -8.36 1.47
C MET A 420 -9.59 -7.31 1.50
N ALA A 421 -10.00 -6.75 0.36
CA ALA A 421 -11.10 -5.80 0.29
C ALA A 421 -12.43 -6.42 0.77
N LEU A 422 -12.71 -7.68 0.41
CA LEU A 422 -13.89 -8.43 0.87
C LEU A 422 -13.89 -8.63 2.40
N VAL A 423 -12.75 -9.04 2.96
CA VAL A 423 -12.55 -9.15 4.43
C VAL A 423 -12.72 -7.78 5.10
N ALA A 424 -12.11 -6.74 4.52
CA ALA A 424 -12.12 -5.39 5.06
C ALA A 424 -13.52 -4.80 5.13
N ALA A 425 -14.34 -5.08 4.12
CA ALA A 425 -15.73 -4.64 3.99
C ALA A 425 -16.75 -5.50 4.74
N THR A 426 -16.32 -6.51 5.52
CA THR A 426 -17.24 -7.30 6.34
C THR A 426 -17.64 -6.54 7.61
N PRO A 427 -18.94 -6.31 7.86
CA PRO A 427 -19.45 -5.50 8.96
C PRO A 427 -19.70 -6.30 10.25
N VAL A 428 -19.74 -5.55 11.35
CA VAL A 428 -20.38 -5.95 12.62
C VAL A 428 -21.58 -5.02 12.82
N TYR A 429 -22.77 -5.58 12.96
CA TYR A 429 -24.02 -4.85 13.12
C TYR A 429 -24.36 -4.69 14.59
N LEU A 430 -23.77 -3.68 15.24
CA LEU A 430 -24.07 -3.39 16.64
C LEU A 430 -25.51 -2.88 16.81
N HIS A 431 -26.08 -3.17 17.98
CA HIS A 431 -27.47 -2.82 18.29
C HIS A 431 -27.73 -1.31 18.22
N PHE A 432 -28.91 -0.92 17.75
CA PHE A 432 -29.42 0.45 17.85
C PHE A 432 -30.93 0.45 18.06
N GLU A 433 -31.44 1.44 18.79
CA GLU A 433 -32.87 1.74 18.89
C GLU A 433 -33.26 2.83 17.88
N ASN A 434 -32.37 3.79 17.66
CA ASN A 434 -32.50 4.88 16.70
C ASN A 434 -31.13 5.50 16.38
N GLU A 435 -31.08 6.59 15.61
CA GLU A 435 -29.82 7.21 15.19
C GLU A 435 -29.02 7.88 16.32
N ASP A 436 -29.64 8.15 17.48
CA ASP A 436 -29.01 8.78 18.64
C ASP A 436 -28.78 7.81 19.81
N ASP A 437 -29.38 6.61 19.76
CA ASP A 437 -29.29 5.57 20.79
C ASP A 437 -28.84 4.25 20.15
N TYR A 438 -27.54 3.99 20.22
CA TYR A 438 -26.88 2.85 19.59
C TYR A 438 -25.64 2.41 20.35
N ASN A 439 -25.26 1.15 20.16
CA ASN A 439 -24.02 0.59 20.66
C ASN A 439 -22.85 1.02 19.75
N HIS A 440 -21.73 1.31 20.39
CA HIS A 440 -20.43 1.48 19.74
C HIS A 440 -19.50 0.34 20.10
N VAL A 441 -18.41 0.19 19.34
CA VAL A 441 -17.37 -0.81 19.63
C VAL A 441 -16.78 -0.69 21.05
N ASP A 442 -16.82 0.47 21.70
CA ASP A 442 -16.32 0.65 23.07
C ASP A 442 -17.40 0.49 24.17
N SER A 443 -18.64 0.19 23.79
CA SER A 443 -19.80 0.19 24.69
C SER A 443 -20.90 -0.79 24.22
N VAL A 444 -20.51 -2.04 23.95
CA VAL A 444 -21.42 -3.10 23.53
C VAL A 444 -22.20 -3.62 24.74
N SER A 445 -23.52 -3.51 24.71
CA SER A 445 -24.43 -3.92 25.79
C SER A 445 -25.46 -4.96 25.37
N LYS A 446 -25.70 -5.13 24.06
CA LYS A 446 -26.68 -6.09 23.54
C LYS A 446 -26.05 -7.06 22.54
N ASN A 447 -26.69 -8.21 22.40
CA ASN A 447 -26.37 -9.14 21.31
C ASN A 447 -26.46 -8.43 19.96
N PHE A 448 -25.66 -8.87 19.01
CA PHE A 448 -25.50 -8.22 17.71
C PHE A 448 -25.34 -9.26 16.61
N THR A 449 -25.25 -8.83 15.35
CA THR A 449 -24.97 -9.73 14.23
C THR A 449 -23.68 -9.36 13.49
N VAL A 450 -23.16 -10.28 12.70
CA VAL A 450 -21.98 -10.10 11.87
C VAL A 450 -22.26 -10.48 10.43
N GLY A 451 -21.58 -9.83 9.47
CA GLY A 451 -21.67 -10.23 8.07
C GLY A 451 -21.05 -11.60 7.83
N LEU A 452 -21.76 -12.48 7.12
CA LEU A 452 -21.27 -13.80 6.68
C LEU A 452 -21.06 -13.90 5.16
N GLU A 453 -21.37 -12.84 4.43
CA GLU A 453 -21.23 -12.80 2.98
C GLU A 453 -19.75 -12.97 2.55
N ASN A 454 -19.53 -13.35 1.29
CA ASN A 454 -18.19 -13.57 0.71
C ASN A 454 -17.41 -14.76 1.31
N ASN A 455 -18.11 -15.73 1.91
CA ASN A 455 -17.54 -16.94 2.50
C ASN A 455 -16.51 -16.67 3.61
N VAL A 456 -16.72 -15.60 4.37
CA VAL A 456 -15.90 -15.30 5.53
C VAL A 456 -16.26 -16.19 6.72
N SER A 457 -15.35 -16.28 7.68
CA SER A 457 -15.58 -16.96 8.96
C SER A 457 -15.15 -16.06 10.11
N TRP A 458 -15.82 -16.21 11.26
CA TRP A 458 -15.55 -15.44 12.47
C TRP A 458 -14.98 -16.31 13.57
N GLU A 459 -14.08 -15.72 14.35
CA GLU A 459 -13.55 -16.27 15.59
C GLU A 459 -13.47 -15.17 16.67
N GLU A 460 -13.43 -15.61 17.92
CA GLU A 460 -13.21 -14.77 19.11
C GLU A 460 -11.88 -15.15 19.79
N ALA A 461 -11.35 -14.27 20.64
CA ALA A 461 -10.07 -14.47 21.30
C ALA A 461 -10.15 -14.74 22.81
N PHE A 462 -11.16 -14.21 23.52
CA PHE A 462 -11.20 -14.16 24.98
C PHE A 462 -12.42 -14.81 25.64
N GLY A 463 -13.24 -15.53 24.88
CA GLY A 463 -14.37 -16.33 25.31
C GLY A 463 -15.55 -15.49 25.80
N ARG A 464 -15.65 -14.22 25.39
CA ARG A 464 -16.70 -13.31 25.88
C ARG A 464 -17.93 -13.24 25.00
N VAL A 465 -17.84 -13.80 23.80
CA VAL A 465 -18.96 -13.96 22.88
C VAL A 465 -19.05 -15.39 22.38
N SER A 466 -20.21 -15.74 21.82
CA SER A 466 -20.36 -16.97 21.02
C SER A 466 -21.09 -16.66 19.71
N PHE A 467 -20.69 -17.37 18.65
CA PHE A 467 -21.30 -17.25 17.32
C PHE A 467 -22.28 -18.40 17.09
N ASN A 468 -23.47 -18.07 16.61
CA ASN A 468 -24.44 -19.00 16.04
C ASN A 468 -24.89 -18.45 14.69
N ASP A 469 -24.22 -18.92 13.63
CA ASP A 469 -24.22 -18.29 12.31
C ASP A 469 -23.90 -16.78 12.43
N GLU A 470 -24.76 -15.91 11.92
CA GLU A 470 -24.57 -14.45 11.94
C GLU A 470 -24.82 -13.85 13.33
N ASN A 471 -25.47 -14.59 14.24
CA ASN A 471 -25.86 -14.07 15.54
C ASN A 471 -24.71 -14.19 16.54
N VAL A 472 -24.42 -13.11 17.25
CA VAL A 472 -23.41 -13.05 18.29
C VAL A 472 -24.08 -12.83 19.64
N GLN A 473 -23.90 -13.80 20.53
CA GLN A 473 -24.38 -13.73 21.91
C GLN A 473 -23.26 -13.27 22.85
N LEU A 474 -23.56 -12.28 23.69
CA LEU A 474 -22.67 -11.81 24.76
C LEU A 474 -22.69 -12.80 25.94
N LEU A 475 -21.52 -13.20 26.42
CA LEU A 475 -21.36 -14.18 27.50
C LEU A 475 -20.79 -13.55 28.79
N SER A 476 -19.91 -12.56 28.67
CA SER A 476 -19.33 -11.86 29.83
C SER A 476 -18.84 -10.45 29.46
N ILE A 477 -18.81 -9.56 30.45
CA ILE A 477 -18.29 -8.18 30.30
C ILE A 477 -16.78 -8.15 30.14
N GLY A 478 -16.26 -7.20 29.35
CA GLY A 478 -14.84 -6.93 29.18
C GLY A 478 -14.42 -6.81 27.71
N TYR A 479 -13.11 -6.70 27.50
CA TYR A 479 -12.50 -6.59 26.18
C TYR A 479 -12.54 -7.92 25.40
N GLU A 480 -12.98 -7.86 24.14
CA GLU A 480 -13.00 -8.98 23.19
C GLU A 480 -12.37 -8.57 21.84
N VAL A 481 -11.80 -9.55 21.12
CA VAL A 481 -11.28 -9.38 19.76
C VAL A 481 -11.99 -10.36 18.85
N LEU A 482 -12.78 -9.82 17.92
CA LEU A 482 -13.40 -10.57 16.85
C LEU A 482 -12.45 -10.58 15.65
N SER A 483 -12.20 -11.74 15.06
CA SER A 483 -11.42 -11.84 13.82
C SER A 483 -12.28 -12.42 12.71
N VAL A 484 -12.36 -11.71 11.59
CA VAL A 484 -13.00 -12.18 10.35
C VAL A 484 -11.93 -12.63 9.37
N LYS A 485 -12.15 -13.77 8.71
CA LYS A 485 -11.16 -14.43 7.85
C LYS A 485 -11.71 -14.89 6.52
N LEU A 486 -10.90 -14.77 5.47
CA LEU A 486 -11.09 -15.39 4.15
C LEU A 486 -9.76 -16.00 3.69
N GLY A 487 -9.61 -17.32 3.80
CA GLY A 487 -8.34 -17.97 3.50
C GLY A 487 -7.21 -17.47 4.42
N ASN A 488 -6.16 -16.87 3.83
CA ASN A 488 -5.02 -16.30 4.57
C ASN A 488 -5.22 -14.83 4.99
N TYR A 489 -6.35 -14.24 4.62
CA TYR A 489 -6.66 -12.83 4.85
C TYR A 489 -7.50 -12.68 6.12
N SER A 490 -7.20 -11.66 6.93
CA SER A 490 -7.91 -11.42 8.18
C SER A 490 -7.98 -9.96 8.58
N LYS A 491 -9.07 -9.58 9.26
CA LYS A 491 -9.24 -8.29 9.93
C LYS A 491 -9.68 -8.53 11.37
N LYS A 492 -9.22 -7.68 12.28
CA LYS A 492 -9.60 -7.70 13.69
C LYS A 492 -10.50 -6.52 14.02
N ILE A 493 -11.52 -6.78 14.84
CA ILE A 493 -12.42 -5.78 15.40
C ILE A 493 -12.39 -5.96 16.91
N ASN A 494 -12.03 -4.88 17.59
CA ASN A 494 -11.91 -4.86 19.03
C ASN A 494 -13.20 -4.29 19.61
N ILE A 495 -13.81 -4.99 20.57
CA ILE A 495 -15.00 -4.51 21.27
C ILE A 495 -14.82 -4.49 22.79
N ILE A 496 -15.55 -3.61 23.46
CA ILE A 496 -15.68 -3.57 24.92
C ILE A 496 -17.13 -3.86 25.28
N ILE A 497 -17.34 -4.99 25.96
CA ILE A 497 -18.65 -5.44 26.42
C ILE A 497 -18.88 -4.85 27.82
N VAL A 498 -19.88 -3.98 27.94
CA VAL A 498 -20.20 -3.26 29.19
C VAL A 498 -21.41 -3.82 29.92
N ASP A 499 -22.26 -4.55 29.20
CA ASP A 499 -23.38 -5.32 29.72
C ASP A 499 -23.54 -6.58 28.87
N THR A 500 -24.18 -7.61 29.40
CA THR A 500 -24.47 -8.84 28.66
C THR A 500 -25.97 -9.05 28.45
N GLU A 501 -26.83 -8.15 28.95
CA GLU A 501 -28.30 -8.29 28.96
C GLU A 501 -28.78 -9.70 29.35
N VAL A 502 -28.01 -10.43 30.15
CA VAL A 502 -28.43 -11.70 30.76
C VAL A 502 -28.89 -11.43 32.19
N SER A 503 -29.96 -10.63 32.35
CA SER A 503 -30.70 -10.59 33.61
C SER A 503 -32.21 -10.38 33.43
N ASN A 504 -32.89 -11.36 32.84
CA ASN A 504 -33.79 -12.25 33.60
C ASN A 504 -34.40 -13.35 32.70
N PRO A 505 -34.61 -14.57 33.25
CA PRO A 505 -35.32 -15.67 32.58
C PRO A 505 -36.81 -15.39 32.34
#